data_AF-A0A6F8YTB6-F1
#
_entry.id   AF-A0A6F8YTB6-F1
#
_cell.length_a   1.000
_cell.length_b   1.000
_cell.length_c   1.000
_cell.angle_alpha   90.00
_cell.angle_beta   90.00
_cell.angle_gamma   90.00
#
_symmetry.space_group_name_H-M   'P 1'
#
loop_
_entity.id
_entity.type
_entity.pdbx_description
1 polymer ?
#
loop_
_entity_poly.entity_id
_entity_poly.type
_entity_poly.pdbx_seq_one_letter_code
_entity_poly.pdbx_strand_id
1 'polypeptide(L)'
;MELHNLYGPTEAAVDVTWWDCARPGPPDVIPIGQPIANTAAHVLDRRLLPAPPNVPGELYLGGVQLARGYLNRPGLTATTFVAHPLAGPGGRLYRTGDKVRRLPDGALEFLGRLDRQVKVRGYRIELGEIEQVLARHLSVREAAVVVRDRDDGQQLAAYLTVAGGAELDPQALRDHLHAELPGYMVPATFTVLPAMPLTRSGKLDRSALPDPAVGSSTPAVRARQRAAAPATPEEEAVAAVYREVLGLAEVDIAASFFDLGGSSYDAVRAIRRIEGRPSRCSSRIRARGS
;
A
#
# COMPACT_ATOMS: atom_id res chain seq x y z
N MET A 1 -14.11 23.16 -13.94
CA MET A 1 -14.24 21.90 -13.19
C MET A 1 -13.69 22.17 -11.81
N GLU A 2 -14.54 22.07 -10.80
CA GLU A 2 -14.14 22.30 -9.40
C GLU A 2 -13.52 21.01 -8.85
N LEU A 3 -12.46 21.16 -8.06
CA LEU A 3 -11.73 20.05 -7.46
C LEU A 3 -11.83 20.18 -5.94
N HIS A 4 -12.28 19.11 -5.30
CA HIS A 4 -12.35 19.02 -3.84
C HIS A 4 -11.47 17.89 -3.34
N ASN A 5 -10.75 18.15 -2.26
CA ASN A 5 -10.08 17.10 -1.50
C ASN A 5 -11.02 16.62 -0.40
N LEU A 6 -11.25 15.32 -0.33
CA LEU A 6 -12.11 14.69 0.66
C LEU A 6 -11.28 13.74 1.53
N TYR A 7 -11.67 13.61 2.78
CA TYR A 7 -11.05 12.67 3.69
C TYR A 7 -12.09 12.04 4.59
N GLY A 8 -12.04 10.72 4.70
CA GLY A 8 -12.59 10.00 5.83
C GLY A 8 -12.12 8.55 5.90
N PRO A 9 -12.10 7.97 7.11
CA PRO A 9 -11.96 6.54 7.30
C PRO A 9 -13.29 5.82 7.06
N THR A 10 -13.24 4.53 6.75
CA THR A 10 -14.43 3.67 6.57
C THR A 10 -15.34 3.71 7.80
N GLU A 11 -14.73 3.83 8.99
CA GLU A 11 -15.39 3.87 10.29
C GLU A 11 -16.17 5.15 10.56
N ALA A 12 -16.11 6.13 9.66
CA ALA A 12 -16.87 7.37 9.74
C ALA A 12 -17.66 7.69 8.46
N ALA A 13 -18.14 6.65 7.77
CA ALA A 13 -19.06 6.75 6.63
C ALA A 13 -18.52 7.55 5.43
N VAL A 14 -17.44 7.02 4.83
CA VAL A 14 -16.80 7.49 3.60
C VAL A 14 -15.96 8.73 3.82
N ASP A 15 -16.57 9.92 3.91
CA ASP A 15 -15.88 11.19 4.04
C ASP A 15 -16.47 12.01 5.19
N VAL A 16 -15.58 12.65 5.95
CA VAL A 16 -15.91 13.45 7.14
C VAL A 16 -15.38 14.87 7.06
N THR A 17 -14.40 15.13 6.20
CA THR A 17 -13.86 16.47 5.97
C THR A 17 -13.72 16.75 4.49
N TRP A 18 -13.75 18.02 4.13
CA TRP A 18 -13.59 18.47 2.76
C TRP A 18 -12.78 19.77 2.68
N TRP A 19 -12.11 19.95 1.54
CA TRP A 19 -11.40 21.18 1.19
C TRP A 19 -11.65 21.55 -0.28
N ASP A 20 -11.84 22.84 -0.55
CA ASP A 20 -11.91 23.38 -1.91
C ASP A 20 -10.51 23.69 -2.44
N CYS A 21 -10.06 22.90 -3.41
CA CYS A 21 -8.74 23.04 -4.02
C CYS A 21 -8.64 24.25 -4.96
N ALA A 22 -9.76 24.88 -5.34
CA ALA A 22 -9.76 26.07 -6.19
C ALA A 22 -9.55 27.37 -5.39
N ARG A 23 -9.39 27.29 -4.06
CA ARG A 23 -9.14 28.46 -3.21
C ARG A 23 -7.87 29.21 -3.64
N PRO A 24 -7.90 30.56 -3.69
CA PRO A 24 -6.71 31.36 -3.97
C PRO A 24 -5.60 31.13 -2.93
N GLY A 25 -4.36 31.00 -3.40
CA GLY A 25 -3.21 30.71 -2.54
C GLY A 25 -3.27 29.33 -1.88
N PRO A 26 -3.51 28.23 -2.63
CA PRO A 26 -3.53 26.90 -2.05
C PRO A 26 -2.14 26.60 -1.45
N PRO A 27 -2.09 26.04 -0.24
CA PRO A 27 -0.82 25.71 0.41
C PRO A 27 -0.05 24.62 -0.38
N ASP A 28 1.26 24.54 -0.14
CA ASP A 28 2.12 23.50 -0.73
C ASP A 28 1.63 22.07 -0.43
N VAL A 29 0.93 21.91 0.70
CA VAL A 29 0.28 20.65 1.11
C VAL A 29 -1.23 20.89 1.19
N ILE A 30 -1.99 20.22 0.33
CA ILE A 30 -3.45 20.32 0.31
C ILE A 30 -4.04 19.79 1.64
N PRO A 31 -4.76 20.62 2.43
CA PRO A 31 -5.35 20.20 3.69
C PRO A 31 -6.44 19.15 3.46
N ILE A 32 -6.75 18.36 4.48
CA ILE A 32 -7.97 17.55 4.52
C ILE A 32 -9.20 18.40 4.90
N GLY A 33 -8.97 19.66 5.29
CA GLY A 33 -9.99 20.70 5.35
C GLY A 33 -10.81 20.68 6.64
N GLN A 34 -12.11 20.91 6.52
CA GLN A 34 -13.01 21.10 7.67
C GLN A 34 -14.10 20.02 7.74
N PRO A 35 -14.62 19.72 8.95
CA PRO A 35 -15.69 18.73 9.11
C PRO A 35 -16.94 19.07 8.31
N ILE A 36 -17.60 18.04 7.78
CA ILE A 36 -18.94 18.18 7.21
C ILE A 36 -20.01 18.24 8.30
N ALA A 37 -21.26 18.50 7.90
CA ALA A 37 -22.37 18.67 8.81
C ALA A 37 -22.55 17.48 9.77
N ASN A 38 -22.84 17.77 11.03
CA ASN A 38 -23.08 16.79 12.10
C ASN A 38 -21.89 15.87 12.43
N THR A 39 -20.68 16.26 12.02
CA THR A 39 -19.44 15.56 12.30
C THR A 39 -18.46 16.50 13.01
N ALA A 40 -17.74 15.97 13.98
CA ALA A 40 -16.73 16.70 14.74
C ALA A 40 -15.35 16.08 14.52
N ALA A 41 -14.35 16.92 14.32
CA ALA A 41 -12.95 16.50 14.20
C ALA A 41 -12.12 17.16 15.30
N HIS A 42 -11.57 16.34 16.20
CA HIS A 42 -10.79 16.76 17.35
C HIS A 42 -9.32 16.39 17.14
N VAL A 43 -8.42 17.34 17.34
CA VAL A 43 -6.98 17.09 17.36
C VAL A 43 -6.57 17.00 18.82
N LEU A 44 -6.24 15.80 19.29
CA LEU A 44 -6.01 15.54 20.71
C LEU A 44 -4.58 15.08 20.97
N ASP A 45 -4.06 15.40 22.15
CA ASP A 45 -2.80 14.86 22.66
C ASP A 45 -3.00 13.45 23.28
N ARG A 46 -1.91 12.87 23.81
CA ARG A 46 -1.93 11.53 24.44
C ARG A 46 -2.78 11.46 25.72
N ARG A 47 -3.19 12.61 26.28
CA ARG A 47 -4.06 12.73 27.46
C ARG A 47 -5.50 13.04 27.07
N LEU A 48 -5.84 12.96 25.77
CA LEU A 48 -7.14 13.31 25.20
C LEU A 48 -7.51 14.79 25.41
N LEU A 49 -6.52 15.67 25.53
CA LEU A 49 -6.72 17.12 25.61
C LEU A 49 -6.57 17.76 24.23
N PRO A 50 -7.36 18.80 23.90
CA PRO A 50 -7.21 19.51 22.63
C PRO A 50 -5.79 20.05 22.43
N ALA A 51 -5.20 19.75 21.28
CA ALA A 51 -3.93 20.34 20.87
C ALA A 51 -4.14 21.82 20.47
N PRO A 52 -3.20 22.73 20.80
CA PRO A 52 -3.23 24.10 20.31
C PRO A 52 -3.15 24.17 18.77
N PRO A 53 -3.55 25.30 18.15
CA PRO A 53 -3.32 25.54 16.72
C PRO A 53 -1.86 25.31 16.33
N ASN A 54 -1.66 24.73 15.14
CA ASN A 54 -0.38 24.30 14.55
C ASN A 54 0.42 23.23 15.33
N VAL A 55 -0.06 22.77 16.48
CA VAL A 55 0.60 21.68 17.23
C VAL A 55 0.07 20.32 16.73
N PRO A 56 0.95 19.40 16.32
CA PRO A 56 0.52 18.07 15.91
C PRO A 56 -0.13 17.28 17.06
N GLY A 57 -1.23 16.61 16.75
CA GLY A 57 -1.91 15.66 17.62
C GLY A 57 -2.49 14.49 16.83
N GLU A 58 -3.21 13.61 17.51
CA GLU A 58 -3.97 12.52 16.89
C GLU A 58 -5.39 13.00 16.54
N LEU A 59 -5.88 12.62 15.38
CA LEU A 59 -7.25 12.93 14.95
C LEU A 59 -8.25 11.95 15.58
N TYR A 60 -9.29 12.51 16.19
CA TYR A 60 -10.46 11.80 16.69
C TYR A 60 -11.71 12.35 16.01
N LEU A 61 -12.61 11.46 15.61
CA LEU A 61 -13.85 11.82 14.94
C LEU A 61 -15.04 11.56 15.86
N GLY A 62 -15.97 12.51 15.93
CA GLY A 62 -17.24 12.40 16.65
C GLY A 62 -18.43 12.70 15.73
N GLY A 63 -19.63 12.47 16.23
CA GLY A 63 -20.87 12.82 15.52
C GLY A 63 -21.60 11.62 14.93
N VAL A 64 -22.57 11.91 14.06
CA VAL A 64 -23.58 10.93 13.62
C VAL A 64 -23.06 9.94 12.57
N GLN A 65 -21.93 10.25 11.93
CA GLN A 65 -21.34 9.40 10.90
C GLN A 65 -20.50 8.24 11.44
N LEU A 66 -20.28 8.15 12.75
CA LEU A 66 -19.51 7.06 13.33
C LEU A 66 -20.20 5.71 13.09
N ALA A 67 -19.41 4.73 12.65
CA ALA A 67 -19.85 3.37 12.53
C ALA A 67 -20.30 2.80 13.89
N ARG A 68 -21.11 1.74 13.85
CA ARG A 68 -21.53 1.03 15.07
C ARG A 68 -20.33 0.39 15.76
N GLY A 69 -19.38 -0.12 15.00
CA GLY A 69 -18.17 -0.80 15.46
C GLY A 69 -17.71 -1.84 14.44
N TYR A 70 -16.79 -2.70 14.86
CA TYR A 70 -16.31 -3.83 14.06
C TYR A 70 -17.16 -5.08 14.32
N LEU A 71 -17.62 -5.72 13.25
CA LEU A 71 -18.49 -6.90 13.32
C LEU A 71 -17.81 -8.04 14.11
N ASN A 72 -18.49 -8.55 15.14
CA ASN A 72 -18.00 -9.64 16.01
C ASN A 72 -16.63 -9.38 16.67
N ARG A 73 -16.22 -8.10 16.81
CA ARG A 73 -14.95 -7.71 17.43
C ARG A 73 -15.17 -6.63 18.50
N PRO A 74 -15.84 -6.96 19.62
CA PRO A 74 -16.16 -5.98 20.66
C PRO A 74 -14.90 -5.40 21.33
N GLY A 75 -13.85 -6.20 21.52
CA GLY A 75 -12.58 -5.72 22.08
C GLY A 75 -11.93 -4.63 21.21
N LEU A 76 -11.79 -4.88 19.91
CA LEU A 76 -11.26 -3.89 18.98
C LEU A 76 -12.17 -2.65 18.89
N THR A 77 -13.49 -2.87 18.91
CA THR A 77 -14.46 -1.76 18.91
C THR A 77 -14.27 -0.86 20.13
N ALA A 78 -14.10 -1.44 21.32
CA ALA A 78 -13.93 -0.68 22.56
C ALA A 78 -12.59 0.10 22.61
N THR A 79 -11.53 -0.42 21.98
CA THR A 79 -10.23 0.27 21.92
C THR A 79 -10.17 1.37 20.87
N THR A 80 -11.00 1.30 19.83
CA THR A 80 -10.98 2.27 18.72
C THR A 80 -12.11 3.30 18.81
N PHE A 81 -13.30 2.90 19.27
CA PHE A 81 -14.44 3.79 19.53
C PHE A 81 -14.53 4.07 21.03
N VAL A 82 -13.77 5.07 21.48
CA VAL A 82 -13.61 5.42 22.89
C VAL A 82 -14.71 6.38 23.36
N ALA A 83 -14.86 6.54 24.68
CA ALA A 83 -15.79 7.51 25.25
C ALA A 83 -15.41 8.94 24.88
N HIS A 84 -16.39 9.77 24.51
CA HIS A 84 -16.17 11.19 24.28
C HIS A 84 -16.32 11.97 25.60
N PRO A 85 -15.25 12.53 26.17
CA PRO A 85 -15.29 13.13 27.51
C PRO A 85 -16.12 14.42 27.62
N LEU A 86 -16.44 15.05 26.49
CA LEU A 86 -17.15 16.34 26.42
C LEU A 86 -18.54 16.21 25.79
N ALA A 87 -18.94 15.01 25.39
CA ALA A 87 -20.27 14.77 24.85
C ALA A 87 -21.26 14.38 25.96
N GLY A 88 -22.55 14.46 25.64
CA GLY A 88 -23.61 13.90 26.48
C GLY A 88 -23.49 12.37 26.66
N PRO A 89 -24.35 11.77 27.50
CA PRO A 89 -24.34 10.33 27.75
C PRO A 89 -24.33 9.50 26.47
N GLY A 90 -23.41 8.54 26.38
CA GLY A 90 -23.26 7.66 25.22
C GLY A 90 -22.46 8.26 24.05
N GLY A 91 -21.92 9.47 24.17
CA GLY A 91 -21.03 10.05 23.17
C GLY A 91 -19.75 9.24 22.97
N ARG A 92 -19.36 9.04 21.71
CA ARG A 92 -18.17 8.28 21.32
C ARG A 92 -17.26 9.09 20.41
N LEU A 93 -15.97 8.78 20.46
CA LEU A 93 -14.97 9.23 19.50
C LEU A 93 -14.37 8.01 18.80
N TYR A 94 -14.24 8.08 17.48
CA TYR A 94 -13.41 7.16 16.71
C TYR A 94 -11.98 7.69 16.67
N ARG A 95 -11.04 6.88 17.16
CA ARG A 95 -9.61 7.13 17.11
C ARG A 95 -9.06 6.74 15.75
N THR A 96 -8.63 7.70 14.93
CA THR A 96 -8.28 7.40 13.52
C THR A 96 -6.87 6.82 13.34
N GLY A 97 -5.97 7.04 14.32
CA GLY A 97 -4.54 6.78 14.19
C GLY A 97 -3.80 7.77 13.27
N ASP A 98 -4.47 8.80 12.75
CA ASP A 98 -3.87 9.81 11.90
C ASP A 98 -3.25 10.95 12.73
N LYS A 99 -2.04 11.34 12.37
CA LYS A 99 -1.37 12.53 12.91
C LYS A 99 -1.78 13.73 12.07
N VAL A 100 -2.35 14.74 12.71
CA VAL A 100 -2.80 15.97 12.06
C VAL A 100 -2.42 17.20 12.87
N ARG A 101 -2.52 18.39 12.28
CA ARG A 101 -2.57 19.65 13.03
C ARG A 101 -3.69 20.53 12.51
N ARG A 102 -4.21 21.41 13.37
CA ARG A 102 -5.17 22.43 12.96
C ARG A 102 -4.45 23.71 12.57
N LEU A 103 -4.68 24.17 11.35
CA LEU A 103 -4.14 25.42 10.82
C LEU A 103 -4.85 26.65 11.42
N PRO A 104 -4.27 27.86 11.30
CA PRO A 104 -4.88 29.09 11.83
C PRO A 104 -6.27 29.39 11.27
N ASP A 105 -6.55 28.99 10.03
CA ASP A 105 -7.85 29.13 9.37
C ASP A 105 -8.86 28.03 9.77
N GLY A 106 -8.47 27.15 10.71
CA GLY A 106 -9.28 26.06 11.24
C GLY A 106 -9.23 24.77 10.42
N ALA A 107 -8.62 24.78 9.23
CA ALA A 107 -8.47 23.60 8.40
C ALA A 107 -7.53 22.58 9.06
N LEU A 108 -7.71 21.31 8.72
CA LEU A 108 -6.87 20.22 9.20
C LEU A 108 -5.84 19.86 8.13
N GLU A 109 -4.58 19.83 8.54
CA GLU A 109 -3.48 19.34 7.71
C GLU A 109 -3.09 17.94 8.18
N PHE A 110 -2.99 17.01 7.24
CA PHE A 110 -2.59 15.62 7.48
C PHE A 110 -1.07 15.50 7.47
N LEU A 111 -0.50 14.88 8.51
CA LEU A 111 0.95 14.77 8.72
C LEU A 111 1.46 13.31 8.67
N GLY A 112 0.58 12.34 8.41
CA GLY A 112 0.92 10.92 8.38
C GLY A 112 0.14 10.10 9.41
N ARG A 113 0.60 8.88 9.65
CA ARG A 113 -0.01 7.96 10.62
C ARG A 113 0.85 7.78 11.87
N LEU A 114 0.20 7.52 12.99
CA LEU A 114 0.84 7.18 14.27
C LEU A 114 1.05 5.68 14.42
N ASP A 115 0.26 4.88 13.72
CA ASP A 115 0.40 3.44 13.65
C ASP A 115 1.10 2.98 12.35
N ARG A 116 0.98 1.70 12.04
CA ARG A 116 1.71 1.03 10.95
C ARG A 116 0.87 0.84 9.69
N GLN A 117 -0.31 1.41 9.65
CA GLN A 117 -1.15 1.36 8.48
C GLN A 117 -0.62 2.34 7.43
N VAL A 118 -0.75 1.99 6.17
CA VAL A 118 -0.25 2.79 5.04
C VAL A 118 -1.32 2.91 3.96
N LYS A 119 -1.22 3.96 3.14
CA LYS A 119 -1.98 4.08 1.90
C LYS A 119 -1.04 3.81 0.73
N VAL A 120 -1.23 2.70 0.03
CA VAL A 120 -0.44 2.36 -1.16
C VAL A 120 -1.41 2.24 -2.33
N ARG A 121 -1.23 3.08 -3.36
CA ARG A 121 -2.06 3.07 -4.59
C ARG A 121 -3.58 3.15 -4.30
N GLY A 122 -3.95 3.96 -3.29
CA GLY A 122 -5.34 4.13 -2.85
C GLY A 122 -5.87 3.06 -1.87
N TYR A 123 -5.14 1.97 -1.67
CA TYR A 123 -5.52 0.92 -0.71
C TYR A 123 -5.00 1.23 0.68
N ARG A 124 -5.87 1.09 1.69
CA ARG A 124 -5.51 1.16 3.10
C ARG A 124 -5.03 -0.23 3.54
N ILE A 125 -3.74 -0.35 3.81
CA ILE A 125 -3.06 -1.62 4.06
C ILE A 125 -2.50 -1.65 5.47
N GLU A 126 -2.82 -2.71 6.21
CA GLU A 126 -2.22 -3.01 7.50
C GLU A 126 -0.95 -3.85 7.31
N LEU A 127 0.22 -3.23 7.43
CA LEU A 127 1.49 -3.94 7.18
C LEU A 127 1.68 -5.15 8.11
N GLY A 128 1.13 -5.08 9.34
CA GLY A 128 1.19 -6.18 10.30
C GLY A 128 0.41 -7.42 9.88
N GLU A 129 -0.63 -7.28 9.04
CA GLU A 129 -1.39 -8.41 8.51
C GLU A 129 -0.53 -9.24 7.55
N ILE A 130 0.18 -8.55 6.65
CA ILE A 130 1.12 -9.17 5.70
C ILE A 130 2.26 -9.86 6.46
N GLU A 131 2.83 -9.19 7.47
CA GLU A 131 3.87 -9.75 8.34
C GLU A 131 3.36 -11.01 9.07
N GLN A 132 2.13 -11.01 9.55
CA GLN A 132 1.54 -12.15 10.25
C GLN A 132 1.33 -13.36 9.33
N VAL A 133 0.86 -13.14 8.10
CA VAL A 133 0.69 -14.23 7.12
C VAL A 133 2.06 -14.79 6.71
N LEU A 134 3.06 -13.93 6.46
CA LEU A 134 4.42 -14.35 6.17
C LEU A 134 5.05 -15.17 7.31
N ALA A 135 4.86 -14.75 8.56
CA ALA A 135 5.40 -15.43 9.74
C ALA A 135 4.79 -16.83 9.98
N ARG A 136 3.69 -17.19 9.31
CA ARG A 136 3.11 -18.54 9.35
C ARG A 136 3.74 -19.50 8.35
N HIS A 137 4.49 -18.99 7.38
CA HIS A 137 5.18 -19.82 6.41
C HIS A 137 6.37 -20.55 7.07
N LEU A 138 6.48 -21.87 6.88
CA LEU A 138 7.42 -22.74 7.62
C LEU A 138 8.88 -22.32 7.54
N SER A 139 9.30 -21.77 6.39
CA SER A 139 10.69 -21.33 6.17
C SER A 139 11.00 -19.94 6.72
N VAL A 140 10.00 -19.19 7.20
CA VAL A 140 10.15 -17.81 7.68
C VAL A 140 10.27 -17.81 9.20
N ARG A 141 11.33 -17.18 9.73
CA ARG A 141 11.53 -16.99 11.17
C ARG A 141 11.00 -15.64 11.65
N GLU A 142 11.34 -14.57 10.94
CA GLU A 142 10.83 -13.22 11.20
C GLU A 142 10.49 -12.55 9.88
N ALA A 143 9.47 -11.70 9.89
CA ALA A 143 9.04 -10.93 8.73
C ALA A 143 8.84 -9.45 9.10
N ALA A 144 9.30 -8.56 8.22
CA ALA A 144 9.08 -7.14 8.30
C ALA A 144 8.61 -6.63 6.94
N VAL A 145 7.53 -5.86 6.91
CA VAL A 145 7.02 -5.24 5.68
C VAL A 145 7.04 -3.73 5.84
N VAL A 146 7.52 -3.05 4.80
CA VAL A 146 7.60 -1.59 4.72
C VAL A 146 7.15 -1.11 3.35
N VAL A 147 6.80 0.17 3.27
CA VAL A 147 6.63 0.86 2.00
C VAL A 147 7.98 1.46 1.59
N ARG A 148 8.31 1.33 0.30
CA ARG A 148 9.45 1.98 -0.34
C ARG A 148 8.95 2.84 -1.48
N ASP A 149 9.46 4.05 -1.57
CA ASP A 149 9.27 4.90 -2.74
C ASP A 149 10.18 4.40 -3.87
N ARG A 150 9.63 4.37 -5.08
CA ARG A 150 10.28 4.03 -6.34
C ARG A 150 9.89 5.07 -7.38
N ASP A 151 10.59 5.08 -8.51
CA ASP A 151 10.32 6.03 -9.60
C ASP A 151 8.89 5.91 -10.14
N ASP A 152 8.28 4.72 -10.04
CA ASP A 152 6.89 4.42 -10.42
C ASP A 152 5.88 4.56 -9.27
N GLY A 153 6.33 5.01 -8.08
CA GLY A 153 5.52 5.24 -6.90
C GLY A 153 5.80 4.28 -5.75
N GLN A 154 4.84 4.20 -4.82
CA GLN A 154 5.00 3.40 -3.60
C GLN A 154 4.79 1.91 -3.86
N GLN A 155 5.71 1.10 -3.32
CA GLN A 155 5.66 -0.37 -3.38
C GLN A 155 5.89 -0.99 -2.00
N LEU A 156 5.31 -2.17 -1.78
CA LEU A 156 5.52 -2.98 -0.59
C LEU A 156 6.81 -3.81 -0.74
N ALA A 157 7.66 -3.79 0.28
CA ALA A 157 8.87 -4.59 0.36
C ALA A 157 8.88 -5.42 1.64
N ALA A 158 9.11 -6.74 1.50
CA ALA A 158 9.23 -7.67 2.60
C ALA A 158 10.70 -8.02 2.87
N TYR A 159 11.06 -8.04 4.15
CA TYR A 159 12.34 -8.51 4.66
C TYR A 159 12.09 -9.71 5.54
N LEU A 160 12.93 -10.72 5.41
CA LEU A 160 12.72 -12.02 6.04
C LEU A 160 14.01 -12.54 6.66
N THR A 161 13.90 -13.24 7.78
CA THR A 161 14.96 -14.15 8.27
C THR A 161 14.50 -15.59 8.12
N VAL A 162 15.46 -16.49 7.91
CA VAL A 162 15.21 -17.90 7.60
C VAL A 162 15.09 -18.73 8.88
N ALA A 163 14.14 -19.65 8.91
CA ALA A 163 14.08 -20.71 9.92
C ALA A 163 14.96 -21.89 9.50
N GLY A 164 15.89 -22.32 10.36
CA GLY A 164 16.60 -23.60 10.20
C GLY A 164 17.54 -23.75 9.00
N GLY A 165 18.00 -22.65 8.39
CA GLY A 165 18.89 -22.70 7.22
C GLY A 165 18.21 -23.12 5.90
N ALA A 166 16.88 -23.12 5.86
CA ALA A 166 16.10 -23.39 4.65
C ALA A 166 16.32 -22.33 3.56
N GLU A 167 16.29 -22.72 2.29
CA GLU A 167 16.19 -21.74 1.21
C GLU A 167 14.77 -21.15 1.18
N LEU A 168 14.68 -19.83 1.05
CA LEU A 168 13.42 -19.13 0.82
C LEU A 168 13.25 -18.95 -0.69
N ASP A 169 12.19 -19.54 -1.23
CA ASP A 169 11.73 -19.27 -2.59
C ASP A 169 10.75 -18.08 -2.58
N PRO A 170 11.09 -16.93 -3.19
CA PRO A 170 10.19 -15.79 -3.31
C PRO A 170 8.86 -16.13 -3.98
N GLN A 171 8.83 -17.10 -4.91
CA GLN A 171 7.59 -17.48 -5.58
C GLN A 171 6.64 -18.23 -4.64
N ALA A 172 7.15 -19.21 -3.90
CA ALA A 172 6.38 -19.90 -2.87
C ALA A 172 5.80 -18.94 -1.82
N LEU A 173 6.56 -17.90 -1.45
CA LEU A 173 6.07 -16.85 -0.52
C LEU A 173 4.96 -16.00 -1.12
N ARG A 174 5.04 -15.65 -2.41
CA ARG A 174 3.96 -14.94 -3.12
C ARG A 174 2.70 -15.80 -3.18
N ASP A 175 2.84 -17.07 -3.56
CA ASP A 175 1.72 -18.00 -3.66
C ASP A 175 1.03 -18.18 -2.30
N HIS A 176 1.83 -18.32 -1.22
CA HIS A 176 1.35 -18.36 0.16
C HIS A 176 0.55 -17.11 0.54
N LEU A 177 1.05 -15.91 0.19
CA LEU A 177 0.32 -14.67 0.45
C LEU A 177 -0.95 -14.56 -0.37
N HIS A 178 -0.93 -14.93 -1.65
CA HIS A 178 -2.10 -14.89 -2.53
C HIS A 178 -3.24 -15.81 -2.08
N ALA A 179 -2.94 -16.87 -1.34
CA ALA A 179 -3.95 -17.76 -0.78
C ALA A 179 -4.78 -17.10 0.34
N GLU A 180 -4.22 -16.12 1.07
CA GLU A 180 -4.86 -15.49 2.23
C GLU A 180 -5.17 -14.00 2.05
N LEU A 181 -4.44 -13.30 1.17
CA LEU A 181 -4.48 -11.84 1.04
C LEU A 181 -4.85 -11.40 -0.38
N PRO A 182 -5.55 -10.25 -0.51
CA PRO A 182 -5.72 -9.59 -1.79
C PRO A 182 -4.39 -9.25 -2.47
N GLY A 183 -4.34 -9.31 -3.80
CA GLY A 183 -3.11 -9.10 -4.56
C GLY A 183 -2.39 -7.77 -4.30
N TYR A 184 -3.11 -6.70 -3.96
CA TYR A 184 -2.50 -5.39 -3.64
C TYR A 184 -1.76 -5.36 -2.30
N MET A 185 -1.93 -6.38 -1.44
CA MET A 185 -1.20 -6.55 -0.18
C MET A 185 0.05 -7.41 -0.34
N VAL A 186 0.28 -8.01 -1.51
CA VAL A 186 1.45 -8.85 -1.77
C VAL A 186 2.67 -7.96 -2.04
N PRO A 187 3.78 -8.11 -1.27
CA PRO A 187 5.01 -7.38 -1.50
C PRO A 187 5.59 -7.62 -2.90
N ALA A 188 6.10 -6.55 -3.52
CA ALA A 188 6.77 -6.63 -4.81
C ALA A 188 8.17 -7.24 -4.70
N THR A 189 8.81 -7.11 -3.53
CA THR A 189 10.17 -7.60 -3.28
C THR A 189 10.24 -8.37 -1.97
N PHE A 190 11.11 -9.39 -1.95
CA PHE A 190 11.42 -10.22 -0.80
C PHE A 190 12.93 -10.25 -0.62
N THR A 191 13.42 -9.71 0.49
CA THR A 191 14.86 -9.64 0.79
C THR A 191 15.16 -10.48 2.03
N VAL A 192 16.04 -11.47 1.87
CA VAL A 192 16.49 -12.30 2.99
C VAL A 192 17.64 -11.61 3.71
N LEU A 193 17.51 -11.44 5.02
CA LEU A 193 18.51 -10.88 5.90
C LEU A 193 19.10 -11.96 6.80
N PRO A 194 20.39 -11.85 7.17
CA PRO A 194 20.99 -12.75 8.17
C PRO A 194 20.36 -12.57 9.55
N ALA A 195 19.94 -11.34 9.88
CA ALA A 195 19.22 -10.98 11.10
C ALA A 195 18.42 -9.69 10.89
N MET A 196 17.33 -9.53 11.63
CA MET A 196 16.58 -8.27 11.63
C MET A 196 17.38 -7.17 12.34
N PRO A 197 17.46 -5.95 11.76
CA PRO A 197 18.09 -4.83 12.44
C PRO A 197 17.24 -4.42 13.65
N LEU A 198 17.87 -4.25 14.81
CA LEU A 198 17.20 -3.85 16.05
C LEU A 198 17.76 -2.52 16.57
N THR A 199 16.87 -1.69 17.11
CA THR A 199 17.23 -0.52 17.92
C THR A 199 17.92 -0.96 19.22
N ARG A 200 18.54 -0.02 19.95
CA ARG A 200 19.09 -0.27 21.30
C ARG A 200 18.08 -0.85 22.29
N SER A 201 16.78 -0.65 22.06
CA SER A 201 15.70 -1.18 22.90
C SER A 201 15.28 -2.61 22.55
N GLY A 202 15.91 -3.24 21.54
CA GLY A 202 15.54 -4.58 21.05
C GLY A 202 14.34 -4.61 20.11
N LYS A 203 13.76 -3.46 19.76
CA LYS A 203 12.69 -3.35 18.75
C LYS A 203 13.27 -3.27 17.35
N LEU A 204 12.57 -3.84 16.36
CA LEU A 204 12.92 -3.75 14.93
C LEU A 204 13.12 -2.30 14.46
N ASP A 205 14.30 -2.02 13.91
CA ASP A 205 14.70 -0.75 13.31
C ASP A 205 14.42 -0.77 11.80
N ARG A 206 13.27 -0.22 11.39
CA ARG A 206 12.86 -0.19 9.98
C ARG A 206 13.63 0.80 9.13
N SER A 207 14.23 1.83 9.74
CA SER A 207 15.09 2.78 9.04
C SER A 207 16.44 2.18 8.68
N ALA A 208 16.88 1.16 9.41
CA ALA A 208 18.10 0.41 9.13
C ALA A 208 17.90 -0.74 8.14
N LEU A 209 16.67 -0.99 7.65
CA LEU A 209 16.43 -1.99 6.62
C LEU A 209 17.06 -1.51 5.30
N PRO A 210 17.87 -2.35 4.63
CA PRO A 210 18.57 -1.96 3.41
C PRO A 210 17.56 -1.65 2.30
N ASP A 211 17.99 -0.91 1.28
CA ASP A 211 17.14 -0.75 0.09
C ASP A 211 16.96 -2.11 -0.61
N PRO A 212 15.73 -2.49 -0.99
CA PRO A 212 15.49 -3.71 -1.73
C PRO A 212 16.19 -3.57 -3.08
N ALA A 213 17.26 -4.32 -3.28
CA ALA A 213 17.94 -4.34 -4.58
C ALA A 213 16.93 -4.82 -5.63
N VAL A 214 16.73 -3.99 -6.66
CA VAL A 214 15.88 -4.28 -7.82
C VAL A 214 16.35 -5.62 -8.40
N GLY A 215 15.52 -6.66 -8.27
CA GLY A 215 15.87 -8.02 -8.73
C GLY A 215 16.87 -8.80 -7.87
N SER A 216 16.94 -8.54 -6.54
CA SER A 216 17.66 -9.39 -5.59
C SER A 216 16.83 -10.57 -5.10
N SER A 217 16.48 -11.45 -6.03
CA SER A 217 16.77 -12.84 -5.74
C SER A 217 18.28 -12.94 -5.56
N THR A 218 18.73 -13.54 -4.45
CA THR A 218 20.15 -13.68 -4.08
C THR A 218 20.99 -14.12 -5.30
N PRO A 219 22.29 -13.77 -5.38
CA PRO A 219 23.16 -14.20 -6.49
C PRO A 219 23.18 -15.71 -6.76
N ALA A 220 22.69 -16.53 -5.82
CA ALA A 220 22.50 -17.97 -5.98
C ALA A 220 21.25 -18.38 -6.79
N VAL A 221 20.22 -17.54 -6.89
CA VAL A 221 18.94 -17.87 -7.55
C VAL A 221 18.99 -17.57 -9.06
N ARG A 222 19.86 -16.65 -9.52
CA ARG A 222 20.06 -16.39 -10.95
C ARG A 222 20.68 -17.58 -11.71
N ALA A 223 21.18 -18.59 -11.01
CA ALA A 223 21.84 -19.74 -11.63
C ALA A 223 20.88 -20.86 -12.09
N ARG A 224 19.56 -20.81 -11.81
CA ARG A 224 18.66 -21.96 -12.10
C ARG A 224 17.37 -21.69 -12.85
N GLN A 225 16.99 -20.44 -13.10
CA GLN A 225 15.87 -20.13 -14.00
C GLN A 225 16.41 -19.32 -15.17
N ARG A 226 16.72 -19.98 -16.29
CA ARG A 226 16.74 -19.28 -17.59
C ARG A 226 15.35 -18.69 -17.74
N ALA A 227 15.26 -17.36 -17.84
CA ALA A 227 14.02 -16.69 -18.20
C ALA A 227 13.41 -17.43 -19.40
N ALA A 228 12.13 -17.81 -19.30
CA ALA A 228 11.47 -18.44 -20.43
C ALA A 228 11.47 -17.43 -21.58
N ALA A 229 12.13 -17.80 -22.67
CA ALA A 229 12.19 -16.95 -23.84
C ALA A 229 10.83 -16.98 -24.55
N PRO A 230 10.39 -15.87 -25.16
CA PRO A 230 9.24 -15.87 -26.06
C PRO A 230 9.38 -16.95 -27.13
N ALA A 231 8.36 -17.79 -27.28
CA ALA A 231 8.32 -18.87 -28.25
C ALA A 231 7.46 -18.50 -29.48
N THR A 232 6.53 -17.56 -29.34
CA THR A 232 5.63 -17.11 -30.41
C THR A 232 5.84 -15.65 -30.81
N PRO A 233 5.47 -15.25 -32.04
CA PRO A 233 5.47 -13.84 -32.45
C PRO A 233 4.63 -12.93 -31.54
N GLU A 234 3.53 -13.46 -31.01
CA GLU A 234 2.64 -12.79 -30.06
C GLU A 234 3.33 -12.58 -28.71
N GLU A 235 3.98 -13.61 -28.16
CA GLU A 235 4.76 -13.52 -26.93
C GLU A 235 5.93 -12.53 -27.08
N GLU A 236 6.62 -12.52 -28.23
CA GLU A 236 7.71 -11.57 -28.49
C GLU A 236 7.19 -10.13 -28.54
N ALA A 237 5.99 -9.93 -29.12
CA ALA A 237 5.35 -8.62 -29.15
C ALA A 237 5.00 -8.12 -27.75
N VAL A 238 4.47 -8.98 -26.89
CA VAL A 238 4.15 -8.66 -25.49
C VAL A 238 5.42 -8.43 -24.66
N ALA A 239 6.42 -9.32 -24.77
CA ALA A 239 7.69 -9.19 -24.08
C ALA A 239 8.44 -7.92 -24.48
N ALA A 240 8.37 -7.50 -25.75
CA ALA A 240 8.91 -6.22 -26.20
C ALA A 240 8.21 -5.01 -25.54
N VAL A 241 6.88 -5.05 -25.36
CA VAL A 241 6.16 -4.00 -24.63
C VAL A 241 6.55 -4.00 -23.15
N TYR A 242 6.68 -5.17 -22.53
CA TYR A 242 7.09 -5.27 -21.12
C TYR A 242 8.49 -4.71 -20.90
N ARG A 243 9.46 -5.07 -21.76
CA ARG A 243 10.82 -4.51 -21.72
C ARG A 243 10.81 -2.98 -21.84
N GLU A 244 10.01 -2.45 -22.75
CA GLU A 244 9.91 -1.00 -22.99
C GLU A 244 9.26 -0.27 -21.80
N VAL A 245 8.15 -0.78 -21.28
CA VAL A 245 7.38 -0.14 -20.20
C VAL A 245 8.10 -0.25 -18.85
N LEU A 246 8.77 -1.38 -18.60
CA LEU A 246 9.45 -1.66 -17.33
C LEU A 246 10.95 -1.34 -17.35
N GLY A 247 11.52 -0.97 -18.51
CA GLY A 247 12.94 -0.69 -18.66
C GLY A 247 13.86 -1.90 -18.48
N LEU A 248 13.36 -3.11 -18.78
CA LEU A 248 14.10 -4.37 -18.58
C LEU A 248 14.83 -4.80 -19.85
N ALA A 249 16.03 -5.37 -19.69
CA ALA A 249 16.79 -5.94 -20.81
C ALA A 249 16.24 -7.31 -21.27
N GLU A 250 15.84 -8.13 -20.30
CA GLU A 250 15.23 -9.45 -20.52
C GLU A 250 13.93 -9.54 -19.73
N VAL A 251 12.94 -10.25 -20.28
CA VAL A 251 11.65 -10.51 -19.65
C VAL A 251 11.42 -12.01 -19.70
N ASP A 252 11.14 -12.60 -18.54
CA ASP A 252 10.64 -13.96 -18.44
C ASP A 252 9.15 -13.96 -18.76
N ILE A 253 8.74 -14.64 -19.83
CA ILE A 253 7.32 -14.69 -20.23
C ILE A 253 6.45 -15.43 -19.22
N ALA A 254 7.05 -16.27 -18.37
CA ALA A 254 6.35 -16.99 -17.31
C ALA A 254 6.17 -16.13 -16.05
N ALA A 255 6.90 -15.02 -15.93
CA ALA A 255 6.77 -14.11 -14.80
C ALA A 255 5.54 -13.20 -14.95
N SER A 256 4.83 -12.99 -13.85
CA SER A 256 3.76 -11.99 -13.80
C SER A 256 4.34 -10.60 -14.07
N PHE A 257 3.58 -9.75 -14.77
CA PHE A 257 3.95 -8.34 -14.99
C PHE A 257 4.27 -7.59 -13.69
N PHE A 258 3.57 -7.93 -12.61
CA PHE A 258 3.79 -7.35 -11.28
C PHE A 258 5.05 -7.90 -10.60
N ASP A 259 5.41 -9.15 -10.84
CA ASP A 259 6.67 -9.76 -10.34
C ASP A 259 7.90 -9.15 -11.02
N LEU A 260 7.72 -8.69 -12.27
CA LEU A 260 8.70 -7.92 -13.01
C LEU A 260 8.78 -6.45 -12.57
N GLY A 261 8.02 -6.06 -11.54
CA GLY A 261 8.02 -4.71 -10.96
C GLY A 261 6.98 -3.77 -11.56
N GLY A 262 6.07 -4.24 -12.42
CA GLY A 262 5.04 -3.41 -13.03
C GLY A 262 3.97 -2.93 -12.05
N SER A 263 3.49 -1.69 -12.24
CA SER A 263 2.34 -1.13 -11.53
C SER A 263 1.05 -1.19 -12.36
N SER A 264 -0.09 -0.89 -11.76
CA SER A 264 -1.36 -0.78 -12.51
C SER A 264 -1.32 0.35 -13.56
N TYR A 265 -0.55 1.41 -13.32
CA TYR A 265 -0.34 2.47 -14.32
C TYR A 265 0.47 1.94 -15.50
N ASP A 266 1.51 1.15 -15.24
CA ASP A 266 2.32 0.48 -16.25
C ASP A 266 1.51 -0.53 -17.05
N ALA A 267 0.59 -1.25 -16.40
CA ALA A 267 -0.32 -2.16 -17.08
C ALA A 267 -1.21 -1.40 -18.07
N VAL A 268 -1.76 -0.25 -17.69
CA VAL A 268 -2.54 0.60 -18.62
C VAL A 268 -1.66 1.11 -19.77
N ARG A 269 -0.41 1.53 -19.50
CA ARG A 269 0.54 1.92 -20.54
C ARG A 269 0.84 0.77 -21.50
N ALA A 270 1.07 -0.43 -20.96
CA ALA A 270 1.35 -1.64 -21.71
C ALA A 270 0.16 -2.05 -22.58
N ILE A 271 -1.06 -2.10 -22.02
CA ILE A 271 -2.30 -2.44 -22.74
C ILE A 271 -2.50 -1.50 -23.93
N ARG A 272 -2.44 -0.18 -23.71
CA ARG A 272 -2.58 0.81 -24.80
C ARG A 272 -1.56 0.61 -25.91
N ARG A 273 -0.35 0.16 -25.57
CA ARG A 273 0.73 -0.06 -26.53
C ARG A 273 0.61 -1.40 -27.25
N ILE A 274 0.04 -2.41 -26.62
CA ILE A 274 -0.34 -3.69 -27.24
C ILE A 274 -1.49 -3.45 -28.22
N GLU A 275 -2.55 -2.76 -27.80
CA GLU A 275 -3.71 -2.42 -28.64
C GLU A 275 -3.34 -1.52 -29.83
N GLY A 276 -2.36 -0.63 -29.64
CA GLY A 276 -1.85 0.25 -30.71
C GLY A 276 -0.96 -0.44 -31.75
N ARG A 277 -0.62 -1.72 -31.58
CA ARG A 277 0.18 -2.49 -32.56
C ARG A 277 -0.77 -3.24 -33.51
N PRO A 278 -0.67 -3.04 -34.84
CA PRO A 278 -1.49 -3.79 -35.79
C PRO A 278 -1.13 -5.27 -35.74
N SER A 279 -2.10 -6.12 -35.36
CA SER A 279 -1.98 -7.57 -35.34
C SER A 279 -1.73 -8.09 -36.75
N ARG A 280 -0.55 -8.65 -37.02
CA ARG A 280 -0.25 -9.37 -38.26
C ARG A 280 -0.85 -10.78 -38.22
N CYS A 281 -2.17 -10.90 -38.09
CA CYS A 281 -2.84 -12.17 -38.33
C CYS A 281 -2.94 -12.38 -39.85
N SER A 282 -1.99 -13.15 -40.40
CA SER A 282 -1.99 -13.55 -41.81
C SER A 282 -3.08 -14.60 -42.06
N SER A 283 -4.21 -14.19 -42.60
CA SER A 283 -5.15 -15.12 -43.27
C SER A 283 -4.58 -15.52 -44.62
N ARG A 284 -3.67 -16.51 -44.65
CA ARG A 284 -3.37 -17.29 -45.86
C ARG A 284 -4.28 -18.52 -45.89
N ILE A 285 -5.56 -18.32 -46.20
CA ILE A 285 -6.37 -19.38 -46.79
C ILE A 285 -6.15 -19.26 -48.30
N ARG A 286 -5.19 -20.03 -48.83
CA ARG A 286 -5.13 -20.34 -50.26
C ARG A 286 -6.31 -21.27 -50.56
N ALA A 287 -7.32 -20.77 -51.27
CA ALA A 287 -8.19 -21.64 -52.03
C ALA A 287 -7.35 -22.24 -53.18
N ARG A 288 -7.15 -23.57 -53.16
CA ARG A 288 -6.66 -24.37 -54.29
C ARG A 288 -7.80 -25.30 -54.72
N GLY A 289 -8.04 -25.36 -56.03
CA GLY A 289 -8.87 -26.36 -56.73
C GLY A 289 -10.35 -25.98 -56.76
N SER A 290 -11.03 -25.94 -57.91
CA SER A 290 -10.75 -26.44 -59.26
C SER A 290 -11.69 -25.73 -60.23
#